data_AF-A0A1Q6JF38-F1
#
_entry.id   AF-A0A1Q6JF38-F1
#
_cell.length_a   1.000
_cell.length_b   1.000
_cell.length_c   1.000
_cell.angle_alpha   90.00
_cell.angle_beta   90.00
_cell.angle_gamma   90.00
#
_symmetry.space_group_name_H-M   'P 1'
#
loop_
_entity.id
_entity.type
_entity.pdbx_description
1 polymer ?
#
loop_
_entity_poly.entity_id
_entity_poly.type
_entity_poly.pdbx_seq_one_letter_code
_entity_poly.pdbx_strand_id
1 'polypeptide(L)'
;MDTIKDIWFDANRIYMKTDGGETFSRPLEAFPLLKDASDRERLDFKIGNFGDDVRWESLDEDIHISSFFDTAEPDYENEIAMIFKRFPQLNVSEVARSMGINKSLLSKYIYGIKKPSDIRKMQIKEALHLLGKELLAV
;
A
#
# COMPACT_ATOMS: atom_id res chain seq x y z
N MET A 1 -0.05 25.83 9.11
CA MET A 1 -0.08 24.37 8.87
C MET A 1 -0.40 24.24 7.42
N ASP A 2 0.46 23.60 6.64
CA ASP A 2 0.27 23.53 5.19
C ASP A 2 -0.98 22.71 4.88
N THR A 3 -1.71 23.13 3.85
CA THR A 3 -2.91 22.43 3.37
C THR A 3 -2.70 21.89 1.97
N ILE A 4 -3.41 20.83 1.63
CA ILE A 4 -3.41 20.22 0.31
C ILE A 4 -4.13 21.15 -0.66
N LYS A 5 -3.40 21.64 -1.66
CA LYS A 5 -3.94 22.48 -2.73
C LYS A 5 -4.30 21.68 -3.97
N ASP A 6 -3.49 20.68 -4.30
CA ASP A 6 -3.68 19.87 -5.52
C ASP A 6 -3.12 18.45 -5.36
N ILE A 7 -3.73 17.51 -6.08
CA ILE A 7 -3.34 16.09 -6.13
C ILE A 7 -3.40 15.65 -7.60
N TRP A 8 -2.34 14.97 -8.05
CA TRP A 8 -2.33 14.36 -9.37
C TRP A 8 -1.50 13.08 -9.37
N PHE A 9 -1.63 12.32 -10.46
CA PHE A 9 -0.96 11.04 -10.64
C PHE A 9 -0.13 11.10 -11.91
N ASP A 10 1.11 10.64 -11.82
CA ASP A 10 2.01 10.49 -12.96
C ASP A 10 3.06 9.42 -12.66
N ALA A 11 3.52 8.69 -13.68
CA ALA A 11 4.61 7.72 -13.58
C ALA A 11 4.52 6.75 -12.38
N ASN A 12 3.33 6.18 -12.11
CA ASN A 12 3.05 5.29 -10.96
C ASN A 12 3.31 5.94 -9.58
N ARG A 13 3.17 7.26 -9.49
CA ARG A 13 3.25 8.04 -8.26
C ARG A 13 2.00 8.89 -8.07
N ILE A 14 1.75 9.23 -6.81
CA ILE A 14 0.83 10.28 -6.40
C ILE A 14 1.65 11.50 -5.98
N TYR A 15 1.22 12.67 -6.43
CA TYR A 15 1.82 13.95 -6.11
C TYR A 15 0.84 14.79 -5.32
N MET A 16 1.37 15.58 -4.39
CA MET A 16 0.60 16.52 -3.58
C MET A 16 1.32 17.87 -3.58
N LYS A 17 0.58 18.93 -3.89
CA LYS A 17 1.08 20.30 -3.79
C LYS A 17 0.41 20.99 -2.61
N THR A 18 1.21 21.66 -1.80
CA THR A 18 0.72 22.47 -0.68
C THR A 18 0.21 23.83 -1.15
N ASP A 19 -0.61 24.49 -0.33
CA ASP A 19 -0.99 25.89 -0.48
C ASP A 19 0.21 26.85 -0.54
N GLY A 20 1.27 26.53 0.22
CA GLY A 20 2.59 27.20 0.18
C GLY A 20 3.38 26.98 -1.11
N GLY A 21 2.96 26.05 -1.97
CA GLY A 21 3.55 25.80 -3.29
C GLY A 21 4.61 24.69 -3.33
N GLU A 22 4.92 24.06 -2.20
CA GLU A 22 5.80 22.90 -2.14
C GLU A 22 5.13 21.69 -2.78
N THR A 23 5.91 20.79 -3.36
CA THR A 23 5.41 19.58 -4.02
C THR A 23 6.10 18.35 -3.43
N PHE A 24 5.27 17.41 -2.97
CA PHE A 24 5.67 16.12 -2.45
C PHE A 24 5.18 15.02 -3.38
N SER A 25 5.83 13.86 -3.34
CA SER A 25 5.38 12.71 -4.12
C SER A 25 5.69 11.42 -3.40
N ARG A 26 4.87 10.39 -3.65
CA ARG A 26 5.09 9.04 -3.17
C ARG A 26 4.77 8.00 -4.24
N PRO A 27 5.46 6.85 -4.24
CA PRO A 27 5.10 5.72 -5.08
C PRO A 27 3.69 5.21 -4.74
N LEU A 28 2.92 4.77 -5.74
CA LEU A 28 1.59 4.20 -5.52
C LEU A 28 1.63 2.92 -4.67
N GLU A 29 2.77 2.23 -4.62
CA GLU A 29 3.04 1.12 -3.71
C GLU A 29 2.80 1.49 -2.22
N ALA A 30 2.92 2.77 -1.86
CA ALA A 30 2.60 3.25 -0.52
C ALA A 30 1.09 3.25 -0.22
N PHE A 31 0.26 3.16 -1.25
CA PHE A 31 -1.21 3.17 -1.21
C PHE A 31 -1.76 2.04 -2.11
N PRO A 32 -1.68 0.76 -1.69
CA PRO A 32 -2.04 -0.38 -2.54
C PRO A 32 -3.45 -0.33 -3.13
N LEU A 33 -4.43 0.26 -2.44
CA LEU A 33 -5.78 0.43 -3.02
C LEU A 33 -5.76 1.38 -4.21
N LEU A 34 -5.02 2.49 -4.13
CA LEU A 34 -4.82 3.40 -5.28
C LEU A 34 -3.96 2.75 -6.37
N LYS A 35 -2.96 1.94 -6.01
CA LYS A 35 -2.16 1.21 -7.00
C LYS A 35 -3.03 0.27 -7.84
N ASP A 36 -3.94 -0.46 -7.20
CA ASP A 36 -4.82 -1.43 -7.86
C ASP A 36 -6.02 -0.77 -8.55
N ALA A 37 -6.34 0.49 -8.23
CA ALA A 37 -7.47 1.22 -8.77
C ALA A 37 -7.30 1.61 -10.25
N SER A 38 -8.42 1.72 -10.96
CA SER A 38 -8.48 2.32 -12.31
C SER A 38 -8.20 3.82 -12.27
N ASP A 39 -7.82 4.41 -13.39
CA ASP A 39 -7.59 5.87 -13.46
C ASP A 39 -8.85 6.66 -13.10
N ARG A 40 -10.04 6.17 -13.48
CA ARG A 40 -11.31 6.79 -13.11
C ARG A 40 -11.49 6.82 -11.58
N GLU A 41 -11.23 5.70 -10.91
CA GLU A 41 -11.32 5.63 -9.45
C GLU A 41 -10.26 6.49 -8.78
N ARG A 42 -9.01 6.50 -9.28
CA ARG A 42 -7.94 7.36 -8.76
C ARG A 42 -8.25 8.85 -8.89
N LEU A 43 -8.92 9.27 -9.95
CA LEU A 43 -9.28 10.67 -10.18
C LEU A 43 -10.56 11.10 -9.45
N ASP A 44 -11.33 10.16 -8.89
CA ASP A 44 -12.57 10.43 -8.15
C ASP A 44 -12.30 10.66 -6.64
N PHE A 45 -11.46 11.65 -6.35
CA PHE A 45 -11.10 12.03 -4.98
C PHE A 45 -11.72 13.36 -4.57
N LYS A 46 -11.80 13.56 -3.24
CA LYS A 46 -12.17 14.84 -2.63
C LYS A 46 -11.11 15.22 -1.60
N ILE A 47 -10.64 16.46 -1.64
CA ILE A 47 -9.83 17.04 -0.57
C ILE A 47 -10.78 17.39 0.59
N GLY A 48 -10.41 17.00 1.80
CA GLY A 48 -11.20 17.25 3.00
C GLY A 48 -11.38 18.75 3.27
N ASN A 49 -12.43 19.11 4.01
CA ASN A 49 -12.78 20.51 4.26
C ASN A 49 -11.68 21.31 4.98
N PHE A 50 -10.82 20.64 5.74
CA PHE A 50 -9.67 21.25 6.43
C PHE A 50 -8.40 21.24 5.59
N GLY A 51 -8.41 20.59 4.42
CA GLY A 51 -7.27 20.48 3.52
C GLY A 51 -6.13 19.59 4.06
N ASP A 52 -6.37 18.79 5.09
CA ASP A 52 -5.37 17.91 5.71
C ASP A 52 -5.51 16.45 5.28
N ASP A 53 -6.54 16.09 4.52
CA ASP A 53 -6.75 14.76 3.98
C ASP A 53 -7.31 14.74 2.55
N VAL A 54 -7.16 13.58 1.89
CA VAL A 54 -7.77 13.25 0.60
C VAL A 54 -8.52 11.94 0.73
N ARG A 55 -9.77 11.91 0.27
CA ARG A 55 -10.69 10.79 0.39
C ARG A 55 -11.08 10.22 -0.97
N TRP A 56 -10.96 8.90 -1.11
CA TRP A 56 -11.51 8.10 -2.22
C TRP A 56 -12.67 7.25 -1.68
N GLU A 57 -13.90 7.74 -1.83
CA GLU A 57 -15.09 7.11 -1.25
C GLU A 57 -15.36 5.71 -1.83
N SER A 58 -15.19 5.53 -3.14
CA SER A 58 -15.40 4.25 -3.82
C SER A 58 -14.39 3.16 -3.44
N LEU A 59 -13.20 3.55 -3.01
CA LEU A 59 -12.11 2.65 -2.61
C LEU A 59 -12.05 2.43 -1.09
N ASP A 60 -12.83 3.19 -0.33
CA ASP A 60 -12.71 3.28 1.12
C ASP A 60 -11.27 3.61 1.59
N GLU A 61 -10.53 4.44 0.85
CA GLU A 61 -9.18 4.92 1.23
C GLU A 61 -9.20 6.40 1.63
N ASP A 62 -8.46 6.75 2.68
CA ASP A 62 -8.17 8.10 3.12
C ASP A 62 -6.66 8.31 3.28
N ILE A 63 -6.14 9.45 2.81
CA ILE A 63 -4.73 9.80 2.91
C ILE A 63 -4.60 11.17 3.54
N HIS A 64 -4.09 11.19 4.78
CA HIS A 64 -3.71 12.43 5.46
C HIS A 64 -2.43 13.03 4.85
N ILE A 65 -2.33 14.36 4.85
CA ILE A 65 -1.21 15.16 4.30
C ILE A 65 0.15 14.68 4.81
N SER A 66 0.22 14.29 6.09
CA SER A 66 1.46 13.80 6.71
C SER A 66 2.02 12.53 6.07
N SER A 67 1.18 11.75 5.37
CA SER A 67 1.62 10.58 4.64
C SER A 67 2.62 10.94 3.53
N PHE A 68 2.53 12.14 2.95
CA PHE A 68 3.42 12.60 1.87
C PHE A 68 4.81 13.02 2.34
N PHE A 69 5.05 13.16 3.65
CA PHE A 69 6.34 13.52 4.21
C PHE A 69 7.30 12.33 4.36
N ASP A 70 6.79 11.11 4.20
CA ASP A 70 7.59 9.89 4.16
C ASP A 70 8.20 9.70 2.76
N THR A 71 9.48 9.34 2.73
CA THR A 71 10.31 9.20 1.53
C THR A 71 10.64 7.75 1.19
N ALA A 72 10.01 6.77 1.86
CA ALA A 72 10.20 5.36 1.55
C ALA A 72 9.82 5.03 0.09
N GLU A 73 10.77 4.42 -0.61
CA GLU A 73 10.62 3.91 -1.99
C GLU A 73 10.49 2.37 -1.99
N PRO A 74 9.94 1.77 -3.05
CA PRO A 74 9.76 0.32 -3.12
C PRO A 74 11.11 -0.43 -3.10
N ASP A 75 11.15 -1.53 -2.36
CA ASP A 75 12.25 -2.49 -2.36
C ASP A 75 11.67 -3.87 -2.69
N TYR A 76 11.79 -4.27 -3.95
CA TYR A 76 11.29 -5.56 -4.43
C TYR A 76 12.25 -6.72 -4.19
N GLU A 77 13.43 -6.48 -3.61
CA GLU A 77 14.43 -7.51 -3.32
C GLU A 77 14.40 -7.96 -1.86
N ASN A 78 13.44 -7.46 -1.07
CA ASN A 78 13.21 -7.88 0.29
C ASN A 78 12.71 -9.35 0.38
N GLU A 79 12.93 -9.97 1.54
CA GLU A 79 12.59 -11.38 1.77
C GLU A 79 11.12 -11.72 1.48
N ILE A 80 10.18 -10.85 1.85
CA ILE A 80 8.74 -11.07 1.61
C ILE A 80 8.44 -10.95 0.11
N ALA A 81 9.00 -9.94 -0.56
CA ALA A 81 8.88 -9.79 -2.01
C ALA A 81 9.38 -11.04 -2.75
N MET A 82 10.54 -11.57 -2.37
CA MET A 82 11.13 -12.77 -2.98
C MET A 82 10.22 -14.00 -2.84
N ILE A 83 9.55 -14.17 -1.71
CA ILE A 83 8.61 -15.27 -1.49
C ILE A 83 7.43 -15.16 -2.46
N PHE A 84 6.76 -14.00 -2.53
CA PHE A 84 5.60 -13.82 -3.40
C PHE A 84 5.98 -13.82 -4.89
N LYS A 85 7.19 -13.37 -5.24
CA LYS A 85 7.74 -13.47 -6.60
C LYS A 85 7.99 -14.92 -7.01
N ARG A 86 8.47 -15.76 -6.08
CA ARG A 86 8.71 -17.19 -6.32
C ARG A 86 7.41 -17.99 -6.49
N PHE A 87 6.34 -17.55 -5.85
CA PHE A 87 5.04 -18.23 -5.87
C PHE A 87 3.92 -17.29 -6.35
N PRO A 88 3.88 -16.95 -7.66
CA PRO A 88 2.89 -16.02 -8.22
C PRO A 88 1.44 -16.51 -8.10
N GLN A 89 1.23 -17.81 -7.82
CA GLN A 89 -0.08 -18.39 -7.54
C GLN A 89 -0.65 -18.02 -6.15
N LEU A 90 0.16 -17.42 -5.25
CA LEU A 90 -0.31 -16.99 -3.94
C LEU A 90 -1.22 -15.78 -4.06
N ASN A 91 -2.45 -15.92 -3.57
CA ASN A 91 -3.37 -14.79 -3.47
C ASN A 91 -3.05 -13.98 -2.20
N VAL A 92 -2.52 -12.76 -2.39
CA VAL A 92 -2.15 -11.84 -1.29
C VAL A 92 -3.32 -11.56 -0.35
N SER A 93 -4.54 -11.44 -0.87
CA SER A 93 -5.73 -11.16 -0.06
C SER A 93 -6.08 -12.33 0.86
N GLU A 94 -5.97 -13.56 0.36
CA GLU A 94 -6.24 -14.77 1.16
C GLU A 94 -5.17 -14.98 2.23
N VAL A 95 -3.88 -14.75 1.90
CA VAL A 95 -2.79 -14.83 2.89
C VAL A 95 -2.95 -13.76 3.96
N ALA A 96 -3.31 -12.53 3.60
CA ALA A 96 -3.58 -11.48 4.57
C ALA A 96 -4.74 -11.86 5.50
N ARG A 97 -5.82 -12.44 4.96
CA ARG A 97 -6.99 -12.88 5.72
C ARG A 97 -6.67 -14.01 6.69
N SER A 98 -5.92 -15.04 6.27
CA SER A 98 -5.56 -16.16 7.15
C SER A 98 -4.68 -15.72 8.34
N MET A 99 -3.94 -14.63 8.17
CA MET A 99 -3.15 -13.99 9.21
C MET A 99 -3.92 -12.96 10.05
N GLY A 100 -5.16 -12.62 9.69
CA GLY A 100 -5.93 -11.57 10.35
C GLY A 100 -5.34 -10.16 10.17
N ILE A 101 -4.68 -9.88 9.04
CA ILE A 101 -4.13 -8.55 8.72
C ILE A 101 -4.81 -7.91 7.50
N ASN A 102 -4.71 -6.59 7.44
CA ASN A 102 -5.16 -5.84 6.27
C ASN A 102 -4.30 -6.18 5.03
N LYS A 103 -4.95 -6.44 3.87
CA LYS A 103 -4.29 -6.73 2.58
C LYS A 103 -3.29 -5.63 2.20
N SER A 104 -3.63 -4.36 2.38
CA SER A 104 -2.76 -3.22 2.07
C SER A 104 -1.51 -3.23 2.95
N LEU A 105 -1.59 -3.69 4.19
CA LEU A 105 -0.40 -3.84 5.03
C LEU A 105 0.54 -4.92 4.48
N LEU A 106 0.02 -6.10 4.12
CA LEU A 106 0.82 -7.16 3.52
C LEU A 106 1.41 -6.71 2.17
N SER A 107 0.63 -6.01 1.35
CA SER A 107 1.09 -5.45 0.08
C SER A 107 2.24 -4.45 0.28
N LYS A 108 2.15 -3.57 1.30
CA LYS A 108 3.26 -2.65 1.64
C LYS A 108 4.52 -3.40 2.10
N TYR A 109 4.40 -4.58 2.71
CA TYR A 109 5.56 -5.44 3.01
C TYR A 109 6.13 -6.08 1.74
N ILE A 110 5.26 -6.58 0.85
CA ILE A 110 5.67 -7.15 -0.44
C ILE A 110 6.39 -6.10 -1.29
N TYR A 111 5.89 -4.86 -1.33
CA TYR A 111 6.53 -3.77 -2.06
C TYR A 111 7.74 -3.16 -1.35
N GLY A 112 8.06 -3.58 -0.12
CA GLY A 112 9.18 -3.04 0.65
C GLY A 112 8.98 -1.64 1.23
N ILE A 113 7.82 -1.02 1.01
CA ILE A 113 7.47 0.30 1.58
C ILE A 113 7.47 0.27 3.11
N LYS A 114 6.94 -0.81 3.69
CA LYS A 114 7.01 -1.04 5.13
C LYS A 114 7.93 -2.23 5.40
N LYS A 115 8.75 -2.10 6.44
CA LYS A 115 9.58 -3.21 6.92
C LYS A 115 8.83 -3.98 8.01
N PRO A 116 8.49 -5.27 7.80
CA PRO A 116 7.92 -6.09 8.86
C PRO A 116 8.96 -6.35 9.95
N SER A 117 8.52 -6.41 11.21
CA SER A 117 9.35 -6.91 12.32
C SER A 117 9.69 -8.38 12.11
N ASP A 118 10.69 -8.90 12.82
CA ASP A 118 11.08 -10.31 12.68
C ASP A 118 9.98 -11.27 13.11
N ILE A 119 9.21 -10.93 14.16
CA ILE A 119 8.00 -11.65 14.54
C ILE A 119 6.98 -11.65 13.39
N ARG A 120 6.74 -10.50 12.76
CA ARG A 120 5.79 -10.40 11.64
C ARG A 120 6.26 -11.25 10.45
N LYS A 121 7.55 -11.27 10.14
CA LYS A 121 8.11 -12.14 9.07
C LYS A 121 7.88 -13.61 9.39
N MET A 122 8.11 -14.03 10.62
CA MET A 122 7.84 -15.41 11.06
C MET A 122 6.38 -15.77 10.87
N GLN A 123 5.44 -14.91 11.29
CA GLN A 123 4.01 -15.12 11.09
C GLN A 123 3.63 -15.26 9.61
N ILE A 124 4.22 -14.44 8.72
CA ILE A 124 3.99 -14.57 7.26
C ILE A 124 4.42 -15.95 6.77
N LYS A 125 5.62 -16.41 7.15
CA LYS A 125 6.13 -17.72 6.75
C LYS A 125 5.29 -18.87 7.32
N GLU A 126 4.86 -18.78 8.57
CA GLU A 126 4.00 -19.77 9.19
C GLU A 126 2.67 -19.91 8.47
N ALA A 127 2.02 -18.80 8.10
CA ALA A 127 0.78 -18.82 7.33
C ALA A 127 0.96 -19.52 5.98
N LEU A 128 2.09 -19.28 5.29
CA LEU A 128 2.41 -19.95 4.02
C LEU A 128 2.72 -21.44 4.21
N HIS A 129 3.41 -21.82 5.28
CA HIS A 129 3.66 -23.23 5.60
C HIS A 129 2.37 -23.98 5.95
N LEU A 130 1.43 -23.34 6.64
CA LEU A 130 0.11 -23.91 6.93
C LEU A 130 -0.67 -24.14 5.64
N LEU A 131 -0.73 -23.14 4.76
CA LEU A 131 -1.32 -23.29 3.43
C LEU A 131 -0.68 -24.45 2.65
N GLY A 132 0.64 -24.57 2.68
CA GLY A 132 1.34 -25.69 2.05
C GLY A 132 0.96 -27.06 2.61
N LYS A 133 0.75 -27.16 3.93
CA LYS A 133 0.28 -28.40 4.58
C LYS A 133 -1.16 -28.73 4.19
N GLU A 134 -2.04 -27.72 4.13
CA GLU A 134 -3.44 -27.90 3.69
C GLU A 134 -3.50 -28.39 2.24
N LEU A 135 -2.67 -27.83 1.36
CA LEU A 135 -2.57 -28.26 -0.04
C LEU A 135 -2.01 -29.68 -0.21
N LEU A 136 -1.18 -30.16 0.71
CA LEU A 136 -0.70 -31.55 0.69
C LEU A 136 -1.75 -32.54 1.21
N ALA A 137 -2.77 -32.07 1.91
CA ALA A 137 -3.81 -32.90 2.52
C ALA A 137 -5.05 -33.10 1.63
N VAL A 138 -5.11 -32.44 0.47
CA VAL A 138 -6.15 -32.62 -0.57
C VAL A 138 -5.73 -33.63 -1.61
#